data_AF-A0AB39WA36-F1
#
_entry.id   AF-A0AB39WA36-F1
#
_cell.length_a   1.000
_cell.length_b   1.000
_cell.length_c   1.000
_cell.angle_alpha   90.00
_cell.angle_beta   90.00
_cell.angle_gamma   90.00
#
_symmetry.space_group_name_H-M   'P 1'
#
loop_
_entity.id
_entity.type
_entity.pdbx_description
1 polymer ?
#
loop_
_entity_poly.entity_id
_entity_poly.type
_entity_poly.pdbx_seq_one_letter_code
_entity_poly.pdbx_strand_id
1 'polypeptide(L)'
;MITTQQKTELEEILDVLGENLSITEAQHDAAVRSYKAVGNWLTNQESELADYNPVVSPQGSFIIGTLIQTVDPDGDIDLDIVCELNGKKQSWTQKDVKELVGDQLRKHKKYDSILDDEGRRCWTLKYRENGNANERYHMDILPAVNTSGYSIIMERAYSNLSDQKIESLVLSITDKEKVPEYYTSTEPSNWYLSNPFGYAIWFMKSAEAVKGVKTKMFSLNESVKPTPKFQKQRLPLQRVVQLLKRHRDIMFKDYTDEDKKEKPISCIITTLATHAYNGEDNIMEALINVINNMEEFIEVRLDEKNGKYVKWISNPVKTSENFADRWALPNSKRERFFKDWIEKLKLDFGIFNSPFNRINLSDSLKKSFGDAPVTKTFSAIGNKMRILTENGNNNVDRNLGLVGTAVTGLNEVSKVHPHKFFGNE
;
A
#
# COMPACT_ATOMS: atom_id res chain seq x y z
N MET A 1 -18.99 -26.21 3.26
CA MET A 1 -18.60 -25.09 2.38
C MET A 1 -19.60 -23.98 2.57
N ILE A 2 -19.14 -22.73 2.57
CA ILE A 2 -20.01 -21.54 2.60
C ILE A 2 -20.80 -21.42 1.29
N THR A 3 -22.04 -20.93 1.36
CA THR A 3 -22.91 -20.74 0.18
C THR A 3 -22.47 -19.52 -0.64
N THR A 4 -22.91 -19.43 -1.90
CA THR A 4 -22.64 -18.26 -2.75
C THR A 4 -23.11 -16.95 -2.08
N GLN A 5 -24.24 -16.97 -1.40
CA GLN A 5 -24.79 -15.79 -0.72
C GLN A 5 -23.97 -15.39 0.50
N GLN A 6 -23.42 -16.36 1.24
CA GLN A 6 -22.48 -16.10 2.32
C GLN A 6 -21.17 -15.49 1.79
N LYS A 7 -20.69 -15.93 0.62
CA LYS A 7 -19.55 -15.30 -0.06
C LYS A 7 -19.83 -13.84 -0.42
N THR A 8 -21.03 -13.55 -0.96
CA THR A 8 -21.43 -12.17 -1.29
C THR A 8 -21.50 -11.27 -0.06
N GLU A 9 -22.01 -11.77 1.07
CA GLU A 9 -22.00 -11.00 2.32
C GLU A 9 -20.57 -10.75 2.82
N LEU A 10 -19.72 -11.78 2.83
CA LEU A 10 -18.31 -11.64 3.24
C LEU A 10 -17.56 -10.65 2.37
N GLU A 11 -17.82 -10.67 1.07
CA GLU A 11 -17.27 -9.71 0.11
C GLU A 11 -17.62 -8.28 0.50
N GLU A 12 -18.90 -8.00 0.75
CA GLU A 12 -19.37 -6.68 1.17
C GLU A 12 -18.73 -6.25 2.50
N ILE A 13 -18.61 -7.17 3.47
CA ILE A 13 -17.95 -6.90 4.75
C ILE A 13 -16.47 -6.53 4.54
N LEU A 14 -15.74 -7.31 3.72
CA LEU A 14 -14.32 -7.08 3.48
C LEU A 14 -14.06 -5.81 2.67
N ASP A 15 -14.92 -5.48 1.70
CA ASP A 15 -14.80 -4.23 0.95
C ASP A 15 -15.05 -3.01 1.84
N VAL A 16 -16.14 -3.00 2.61
CA VAL A 16 -16.45 -1.90 3.55
C VAL A 16 -15.38 -1.81 4.65
N LEU A 17 -14.81 -2.94 5.09
CA LEU A 17 -13.66 -2.94 5.98
C LEU A 17 -12.45 -2.27 5.32
N GLY A 18 -12.13 -2.64 4.08
CA GLY A 18 -11.08 -2.01 3.30
C GLY A 18 -11.29 -0.50 3.12
N GLU A 19 -12.53 -0.04 2.91
CA GLU A 19 -12.87 1.39 2.90
C GLU A 19 -12.55 2.06 4.24
N ASN A 20 -12.91 1.43 5.36
CA ASN A 20 -12.65 1.95 6.70
C ASN A 20 -11.17 1.90 7.13
N LEU A 21 -10.36 1.09 6.45
CA LEU A 21 -8.91 1.07 6.60
C LEU A 21 -8.20 2.06 5.66
N SER A 22 -8.87 2.51 4.60
CA SER A 22 -8.29 3.45 3.64
C SER A 22 -8.21 4.86 4.22
N ILE A 23 -7.34 5.68 3.64
CA ILE A 23 -7.35 7.12 3.94
C ILE A 23 -8.64 7.78 3.44
N THR A 24 -9.07 8.82 4.14
CA THR A 24 -10.20 9.64 3.70
C THR A 24 -9.81 10.52 2.51
N GLU A 25 -10.81 10.99 1.76
CA GLU A 25 -10.61 11.96 0.67
C GLU A 25 -9.94 13.25 1.18
N ALA A 26 -10.32 13.73 2.37
CA ALA A 26 -9.70 14.91 2.98
C ALA A 26 -8.21 14.70 3.30
N GLN A 27 -7.83 13.55 3.84
CA GLN A 27 -6.42 13.19 4.08
C GLN A 27 -5.65 13.02 2.77
N HIS A 28 -6.27 12.40 1.76
CA HIS A 28 -5.68 12.29 0.42
C HIS A 28 -5.39 13.69 -0.15
N ASP A 29 -6.38 14.58 -0.16
CA ASP A 29 -6.22 15.92 -0.71
C ASP A 29 -5.20 16.75 0.08
N ALA A 30 -5.12 16.56 1.39
CA ALA A 30 -4.08 17.17 2.22
C ALA A 30 -2.67 16.68 1.84
N ALA A 31 -2.48 15.37 1.71
CA ALA A 31 -1.23 14.79 1.24
C ALA A 31 -0.87 15.32 -0.17
N VAL A 32 -1.87 15.42 -1.07
CA VAL A 32 -1.69 15.97 -2.42
C VAL A 32 -1.22 17.42 -2.39
N ARG A 33 -1.84 18.28 -1.57
CA ARG A 33 -1.44 19.68 -1.44
C ARG A 33 0.00 19.79 -0.95
N SER A 34 0.37 19.02 0.07
CA SER A 34 1.68 19.10 0.69
C SER A 34 2.79 18.60 -0.21
N TYR A 35 2.63 17.46 -0.89
CA TYR A 35 3.68 17.00 -1.80
C TYR A 35 3.83 17.93 -3.00
N LYS A 36 2.74 18.54 -3.50
CA LYS A 36 2.83 19.57 -4.56
C LYS A 36 3.58 20.81 -4.08
N ALA A 37 3.36 21.25 -2.85
CA ALA A 37 4.10 22.38 -2.28
C ALA A 37 5.61 22.07 -2.18
N VAL A 38 5.97 20.89 -1.66
CA VAL A 38 7.37 20.43 -1.59
C VAL A 38 7.97 20.25 -2.98
N GLY A 39 7.21 19.67 -3.91
CA GLY A 39 7.62 19.51 -5.30
C GLY A 39 7.91 20.86 -5.96
N ASN A 40 7.02 21.84 -5.83
CA ASN A 40 7.22 23.20 -6.35
C ASN A 40 8.45 23.87 -5.73
N TRP A 41 8.72 23.63 -4.45
CA TRP A 41 9.90 24.17 -3.78
C TRP A 41 11.20 23.57 -4.31
N LEU A 42 11.26 22.24 -4.45
CA LEU A 42 12.44 21.53 -4.95
C LEU A 42 12.70 21.83 -6.43
N THR A 43 11.65 22.04 -7.21
CA THR A 43 11.71 22.27 -8.66
C THR A 43 11.68 23.74 -9.09
N ASN A 44 11.73 24.67 -8.13
CA ASN A 44 11.77 26.10 -8.41
C ASN A 44 13.00 26.47 -9.27
N GLN A 45 12.90 27.45 -10.17
CA GLN A 45 14.01 27.91 -11.00
C GLN A 45 15.18 28.52 -10.20
N GLU A 46 14.91 29.03 -8.99
CA GLU A 46 15.90 29.55 -8.05
C GLU A 46 16.48 28.44 -7.13
N SER A 47 15.99 27.20 -7.26
CA SER A 47 16.52 26.05 -6.53
C SER A 47 17.92 25.69 -7.00
N GLU A 48 18.79 25.26 -6.09
CA GLU A 48 20.09 24.66 -6.48
C GLU A 48 19.94 23.36 -7.27
N LEU A 49 18.75 22.76 -7.23
CA LEU A 49 18.42 21.58 -8.01
C LEU A 49 18.13 21.92 -9.48
N ALA A 50 17.78 23.17 -9.80
CA ALA A 50 17.26 23.58 -11.11
C ALA A 50 18.18 23.19 -12.29
N ASP A 51 19.49 23.28 -12.10
CA ASP A 51 20.51 22.90 -13.08
C ASP A 51 20.44 21.41 -13.51
N TYR A 52 19.77 20.57 -12.71
CA TYR A 52 19.61 19.13 -12.95
C TYR A 52 18.18 18.75 -13.34
N ASN A 53 17.36 19.72 -13.75
CA ASN A 53 15.96 19.52 -14.18
C ASN A 53 15.19 18.55 -13.27
N PRO A 54 15.01 18.90 -11.99
CA PRO A 54 14.49 17.97 -10.99
C PRO A 54 13.03 17.60 -11.29
N VAL A 55 12.69 16.36 -10.98
CA VAL A 55 11.34 15.80 -11.12
C VAL A 55 10.92 15.24 -9.77
N VAL A 56 9.80 15.73 -9.25
CA VAL A 56 9.23 15.23 -7.99
C VAL A 56 7.95 14.47 -8.29
N SER A 57 7.87 13.23 -7.83
CA SER A 57 6.72 12.36 -8.09
C SER A 57 6.44 11.43 -6.92
N PRO A 58 5.16 11.17 -6.57
CA PRO A 58 4.81 10.21 -5.53
C PRO A 58 5.14 8.79 -5.95
N GLN A 59 5.41 7.93 -4.98
CA GLN A 59 5.69 6.51 -5.17
C GLN A 59 4.98 5.65 -4.11
N GLY A 60 5.30 4.36 -4.09
CA GLY A 60 4.88 3.45 -3.03
C GLY A 60 3.37 3.26 -2.95
N SER A 61 2.86 3.05 -1.73
CA SER A 61 1.47 2.65 -1.52
C SER A 61 0.43 3.71 -1.90
N PHE A 62 0.85 4.97 -2.01
CA PHE A 62 0.00 6.07 -2.46
C PHE A 62 -0.42 5.89 -3.92
N ILE A 63 0.54 5.64 -4.83
CA ILE A 63 0.25 5.55 -6.28
C ILE A 63 -0.39 4.23 -6.71
N ILE A 64 -0.19 3.15 -5.94
CA ILE A 64 -0.86 1.87 -6.22
C ILE A 64 -2.19 1.71 -5.46
N GLY A 65 -2.62 2.73 -4.72
CA GLY A 65 -3.92 2.74 -4.02
C GLY A 65 -4.04 1.74 -2.87
N THR A 66 -2.92 1.39 -2.21
CA THR A 66 -2.88 0.43 -1.09
C THR A 66 -2.49 1.08 0.25
N LEU A 67 -2.48 2.41 0.31
CA LEU A 67 -2.26 3.17 1.53
C LEU A 67 -3.40 2.89 2.55
N ILE A 68 -3.04 2.73 3.81
CA ILE A 68 -3.96 2.44 4.92
C ILE A 68 -3.72 3.39 6.09
N GLN A 69 -4.74 3.62 6.89
CA GLN A 69 -4.65 4.29 8.18
C GLN A 69 -3.77 3.48 9.14
N THR A 70 -3.03 4.18 9.98
CA THR A 70 -2.23 3.60 11.07
C THR A 70 -3.12 2.89 12.09
N VAL A 71 -2.54 1.97 12.85
CA VAL A 71 -3.23 1.35 13.99
C VAL A 71 -3.41 2.35 15.12
N ASP A 72 -2.37 3.16 15.35
CA ASP A 72 -2.42 4.31 16.24
C ASP A 72 -3.23 5.44 15.61
N PRO A 73 -4.34 5.90 16.23
CA PRO A 73 -5.09 7.06 15.75
C PRO A 73 -4.25 8.34 15.63
N ASP A 74 -3.16 8.43 16.40
CA ASP A 74 -2.22 9.55 16.37
C ASP A 74 -0.98 9.31 15.50
N GLY A 75 -0.96 8.16 14.81
CA GLY A 75 0.08 7.78 13.86
C GLY A 75 0.06 8.62 12.59
N ASP A 76 1.23 8.70 11.94
CA ASP A 76 1.39 9.42 10.69
C ASP A 76 1.24 8.47 9.49
N ILE A 77 0.58 8.96 8.45
CA ILE A 77 0.44 8.25 7.18
C ILE A 77 1.76 8.38 6.39
N ASP A 78 2.26 7.28 5.83
CA ASP A 78 3.47 7.31 5.00
C ASP A 78 3.17 7.84 3.60
N LEU A 79 3.88 8.89 3.20
CA LEU A 79 3.83 9.49 1.87
C LEU A 79 5.23 9.48 1.24
N ASP A 80 5.48 8.47 0.42
CA ASP A 80 6.75 8.33 -0.28
C ASP A 80 6.76 9.18 -1.56
N ILE A 81 7.80 9.99 -1.74
CA ILE A 81 8.06 10.73 -2.98
C ILE A 81 9.50 10.52 -3.45
N VAL A 82 9.71 10.58 -4.76
CA VAL A 82 11.03 10.58 -5.39
C VAL A 82 11.35 11.99 -5.83
N CYS A 83 12.55 12.46 -5.49
CA CYS A 83 13.17 13.65 -6.07
C CYS A 83 14.25 13.17 -7.05
N GLU A 84 13.86 13.02 -8.31
CA GLU A 84 14.70 12.57 -9.41
C GLU A 84 15.47 13.75 -10.01
N LEU A 85 16.78 13.64 -10.12
CA LEU A 85 17.65 14.58 -10.82
C LEU A 85 18.05 14.00 -12.18
N ASN A 86 17.87 14.76 -13.25
CA ASN A 86 18.29 14.39 -14.60
C ASN A 86 19.79 14.67 -14.76
N GLY A 87 20.58 13.71 -14.31
CA GLY A 87 22.04 13.82 -14.21
C GLY A 87 22.52 14.44 -12.89
N LYS A 88 23.84 14.58 -12.79
CA LYS A 88 24.55 15.13 -11.63
C LYS A 88 25.95 15.60 -12.07
N LYS A 89 26.67 16.34 -11.23
CA LYS A 89 28.11 16.57 -11.48
C LYS A 89 28.86 15.24 -11.50
N GLN A 90 29.83 15.11 -12.39
CA GLN A 90 30.62 13.87 -12.53
C GLN A 90 31.31 13.48 -11.22
N SER A 91 31.80 14.45 -10.46
CA SER A 91 32.48 14.23 -9.18
C SER A 91 31.55 13.87 -8.01
N TRP A 92 30.24 14.01 -8.16
CA TRP A 92 29.30 13.78 -7.06
C TRP A 92 29.08 12.31 -6.76
N THR A 93 29.00 12.02 -5.47
CA THR A 93 28.67 10.73 -4.88
C THR A 93 27.19 10.69 -4.46
N GLN A 94 26.77 9.58 -3.85
CA GLN A 94 25.43 9.48 -3.26
C GLN A 94 25.23 10.54 -2.17
N LYS A 95 26.26 10.78 -1.35
CA LYS A 95 26.24 11.79 -0.31
C LYS A 95 25.97 13.18 -0.88
N ASP A 96 26.68 13.58 -1.93
CA ASP A 96 26.53 14.92 -2.51
C ASP A 96 25.12 15.16 -3.05
N VAL A 97 24.54 14.16 -3.75
CA VAL A 97 23.16 14.24 -4.24
C VAL A 97 22.17 14.31 -3.09
N LYS A 98 22.38 13.52 -2.03
CA LYS A 98 21.51 13.52 -0.86
C LYS A 98 21.59 14.84 -0.11
N GLU A 99 22.78 15.37 0.13
CA GLU A 99 23.00 16.65 0.80
C GLU A 99 22.38 17.79 0.01
N LEU A 100 22.56 17.84 -1.31
CA LEU A 100 21.95 18.87 -2.15
C LEU A 100 20.43 18.96 -1.99
N VAL A 101 19.73 17.82 -2.00
CA VAL A 101 18.28 17.80 -1.78
C VAL A 101 17.93 18.23 -0.34
N GLY A 102 18.70 17.75 0.65
CA GLY A 102 18.49 18.11 2.06
C GLY A 102 18.70 19.60 2.34
N ASP A 103 19.75 20.19 1.77
CA ASP A 103 20.09 21.60 1.93
C ASP A 103 19.05 22.49 1.25
N GLN A 104 18.55 22.09 0.08
CA GLN A 104 17.43 22.77 -0.54
C GLN A 104 16.17 22.74 0.36
N LEU A 105 15.87 21.62 1.02
CA LEU A 105 14.75 21.57 1.98
C LEU A 105 14.96 22.53 3.18
N ARG A 106 16.17 22.56 3.76
CA ARG A 106 16.50 23.42 4.92
C ARG A 106 16.40 24.92 4.63
N LYS A 107 16.56 25.34 3.38
CA LYS A 107 16.37 26.76 3.00
C LYS A 107 14.94 27.26 3.19
N HIS A 108 13.95 26.37 3.24
CA HIS A 108 12.58 26.74 3.51
C HIS A 108 12.28 26.66 5.01
N LYS A 109 12.01 27.80 5.65
CA LYS A 109 11.80 27.90 7.12
C LYS A 109 10.83 26.86 7.69
N LYS A 110 9.71 26.59 7.01
CA LYS A 110 8.75 25.56 7.46
C LYS A 110 9.34 24.16 7.36
N TYR A 111 10.03 23.83 6.26
CA TYR A 111 10.52 22.48 6.02
C TYR A 111 11.68 22.17 6.94
N ASP A 112 12.60 23.11 7.15
CA ASP A 112 13.67 23.01 8.15
C ASP A 112 13.12 22.67 9.55
N SER A 113 12.06 23.35 9.98
CA SER A 113 11.47 23.13 11.31
C SER A 113 10.79 21.77 11.52
N ILE A 114 10.46 21.06 10.44
CA ILE A 114 9.77 19.75 10.49
C ILE A 114 10.59 18.63 9.86
N LEU A 115 11.83 18.93 9.44
CA LEU A 115 12.74 17.96 8.86
C LEU A 115 13.28 17.07 9.98
N ASP A 116 13.13 15.77 9.80
CA ASP A 116 13.71 14.79 10.71
C ASP A 116 15.22 14.62 10.48
N ASP A 117 15.87 13.89 11.38
CA ASP A 117 17.24 13.43 11.17
C ASP A 117 17.35 12.67 9.84
N GLU A 118 18.54 12.76 9.23
CA GLU A 118 18.80 12.13 7.94
C GLU A 118 18.48 10.62 7.99
N GLY A 119 17.47 10.19 7.24
CA GLY A 119 17.10 8.79 7.11
C GLY A 119 18.14 7.97 6.35
N ARG A 120 17.94 6.66 6.22
CA ARG A 120 18.88 5.79 5.45
C ARG A 120 18.97 6.25 3.99
N ARG A 121 17.82 6.38 3.34
CA ARG A 121 17.69 6.67 1.90
C ARG A 121 17.02 8.01 1.62
N CYS A 122 16.07 8.39 2.47
CA CYS A 122 15.24 9.58 2.30
C CYS A 122 15.59 10.69 3.30
N TRP A 123 15.11 11.88 2.99
CA TRP A 123 14.83 12.95 3.96
C TRP A 123 13.36 12.87 4.34
N THR A 124 13.02 13.05 5.62
CA THR A 124 11.63 12.90 6.10
C THR A 124 11.13 14.22 6.64
N LEU A 125 9.99 14.71 6.12
CA LEU A 125 9.26 15.84 6.71
C LEU A 125 8.10 15.31 7.58
N LYS A 126 8.12 15.64 8.87
CA LYS A 126 7.07 15.27 9.83
C LYS A 126 5.94 16.31 9.82
N TYR A 127 5.00 16.16 8.90
CA TYR A 127 3.81 17.02 8.87
C TYR A 127 2.88 16.64 10.02
N ARG A 128 2.96 17.44 11.08
CA ARG A 128 2.03 17.40 12.23
C ARG A 128 1.56 18.82 12.49
N GLU A 129 0.47 19.23 11.84
CA GLU A 129 -0.10 20.55 12.12
C GLU A 129 -0.95 20.49 13.40
N ASN A 130 -0.64 21.36 14.35
CA ASN A 130 -1.37 21.45 15.62
C ASN A 130 -2.86 21.69 15.34
N GLY A 131 -3.72 20.76 15.76
CA GLY A 131 -5.18 20.88 15.67
C GLY A 131 -5.82 20.35 14.38
N ASN A 132 -5.05 19.84 13.41
CA ASN A 132 -5.60 19.26 12.18
C ASN A 132 -5.32 17.75 12.08
N ALA A 133 -6.30 16.92 12.43
CA ALA A 133 -6.18 15.46 12.36
C ALA A 133 -6.01 14.92 10.93
N ASN A 134 -6.36 15.71 9.90
CA ASN A 134 -6.20 15.32 8.50
C ASN A 134 -4.79 15.62 7.95
N GLU A 135 -3.94 16.31 8.72
CA GLU A 135 -2.59 16.72 8.32
C GLU A 135 -1.53 16.08 9.21
N ARG A 136 -1.52 14.74 9.16
CA ARG A 136 -0.60 13.85 9.85
C ARG A 136 0.03 12.85 8.90
N TYR A 137 1.20 13.19 8.37
CA TYR A 137 1.95 12.33 7.47
C TYR A 137 3.45 12.52 7.61
N HIS A 138 4.17 11.42 7.44
CA HIS A 138 5.60 11.43 7.17
C HIS A 138 5.77 11.49 5.65
N MET A 139 6.39 12.56 5.16
CA MET A 139 6.73 12.67 3.75
C MET A 139 8.19 12.29 3.55
N ASP A 140 8.42 11.11 2.99
CA ASP A 140 9.75 10.59 2.69
C ASP A 140 10.18 11.00 1.29
N ILE A 141 11.14 11.91 1.20
CA ILE A 141 11.73 12.39 -0.05
C ILE A 141 12.98 11.58 -0.34
N LEU A 142 12.93 10.71 -1.36
CA LEU A 142 14.05 9.91 -1.83
C LEU A 142 14.83 10.65 -2.93
N PRO A 143 16.07 11.09 -2.69
CA PRO A 143 16.94 11.59 -3.74
C PRO A 143 17.34 10.45 -4.69
N ALA A 144 17.21 10.70 -5.98
CA ALA A 144 17.55 9.74 -7.01
C ALA A 144 18.16 10.43 -8.23
N VAL A 145 18.98 9.70 -8.99
CA VAL A 145 19.57 10.18 -10.24
C VAL A 145 19.06 9.33 -11.38
N ASN A 146 18.57 10.00 -12.41
CA ASN A 146 18.27 9.42 -13.70
C ASN A 146 19.46 9.62 -14.64
N THR A 147 20.07 8.51 -15.07
CA THR A 147 21.15 8.50 -16.07
C THR A 147 20.72 7.96 -17.42
N SER A 148 19.52 7.37 -17.54
CA SER A 148 18.99 6.86 -18.80
C SER A 148 18.46 7.99 -19.69
N GLY A 149 18.17 9.17 -19.10
CA GLY A 149 17.54 10.30 -19.78
C GLY A 149 16.03 10.12 -19.97
N TYR A 150 15.46 9.00 -19.51
CA TYR A 150 14.02 8.74 -19.53
C TYR A 150 13.38 9.18 -18.22
N SER A 151 13.01 10.45 -18.13
CA SER A 151 12.30 10.94 -16.95
C SER A 151 10.82 10.59 -17.00
N ILE A 152 10.22 10.36 -15.82
CA ILE A 152 8.80 10.02 -15.70
C ILE A 152 7.86 11.10 -16.28
N ILE A 153 8.35 12.34 -16.43
CA ILE A 153 7.61 13.47 -17.04
C ILE A 153 7.57 13.39 -18.57
N MET A 154 8.53 12.73 -19.23
CA MET A 154 8.55 12.64 -20.70
C MET A 154 7.42 11.75 -21.27
N GLU A 155 6.74 10.96 -20.43
CA GLU A 155 5.63 10.13 -20.87
C GLU A 155 4.31 10.63 -20.28
N ARG A 156 3.56 11.36 -21.12
CA ARG A 156 2.14 11.64 -20.87
C ARG A 156 1.39 10.31 -20.80
N ALA A 157 1.10 9.93 -19.56
CA ALA A 157 0.28 8.80 -19.16
C ALA A 157 0.94 7.44 -19.40
N TYR A 158 1.03 6.67 -18.31
CA TYR A 158 1.35 5.25 -18.18
C TYR A 158 0.57 4.29 -19.11
N SER A 159 -0.18 4.79 -20.09
CA SER A 159 -0.78 3.99 -21.16
C SER A 159 0.27 3.41 -22.09
N ASN A 160 0.26 2.08 -22.21
CA ASN A 160 0.95 1.33 -23.27
C ASN A 160 2.48 1.46 -23.29
N LEU A 161 3.10 1.61 -22.12
CA LEU A 161 4.55 1.45 -22.04
C LEU A 161 4.92 0.00 -22.36
N SER A 162 5.78 -0.16 -23.37
CA SER A 162 6.45 -1.42 -23.65
C SER A 162 7.34 -1.80 -22.48
N ASP A 163 7.63 -3.09 -22.33
CA ASP A 163 8.48 -3.58 -21.24
C ASP A 163 9.86 -2.91 -21.25
N GLN A 164 10.41 -2.63 -22.44
CA GLN A 164 11.65 -1.86 -22.62
C GLN A 164 11.59 -0.45 -22.01
N LYS A 165 10.45 0.24 -22.13
CA LYS A 165 10.27 1.57 -21.54
C LYS A 165 10.13 1.49 -20.02
N ILE A 166 9.45 0.47 -19.52
CA ILE A 166 9.36 0.21 -18.07
C ILE A 166 10.76 -0.03 -17.49
N GLU A 167 11.61 -0.81 -18.17
CA GLU A 167 13.00 -1.03 -17.76
C GLU A 167 13.85 0.24 -17.78
N SER A 168 13.54 1.23 -18.64
CA SER A 168 14.26 2.50 -18.68
C SER A 168 13.93 3.48 -17.54
N LEU A 169 12.88 3.21 -16.76
CA LEU A 169 12.48 4.01 -15.57
C LEU A 169 13.32 3.70 -14.32
N VAL A 170 14.41 2.92 -14.47
CA VAL A 170 15.33 2.62 -13.37
C VAL A 170 16.04 3.89 -12.89
N LEU A 171 16.09 4.03 -11.58
CA LEU A 171 16.72 5.13 -10.87
C LEU A 171 17.88 4.63 -10.01
N SER A 172 18.94 5.44 -9.97
CA SER A 172 20.04 5.27 -9.02
C SER A 172 19.70 6.01 -7.73
N ILE A 173 19.44 5.27 -6.64
CA ILE A 173 18.96 5.82 -5.38
C ILE A 173 20.09 5.95 -4.35
N THR A 174 19.95 6.91 -3.43
CA THR A 174 20.91 7.12 -2.34
C THR A 174 20.69 6.14 -1.18
N ASP A 175 21.76 5.63 -0.58
CA ASP A 175 21.72 4.76 0.61
C ASP A 175 22.94 4.99 1.50
N LYS A 176 22.76 5.69 2.63
CA LYS A 176 23.88 6.07 3.51
C LYS A 176 24.49 4.90 4.29
N GLU A 177 23.82 3.75 4.34
CA GLU A 177 24.35 2.53 4.94
C GLU A 177 25.26 1.76 3.97
N LYS A 178 25.28 2.12 2.67
CA LYS A 178 26.17 1.49 1.68
C LYS A 178 27.57 2.08 1.76
N VAL A 179 28.33 1.67 2.77
CA VAL A 179 29.68 2.17 3.03
C VAL A 179 30.73 1.20 2.46
N PRO A 180 31.78 1.67 1.75
CA PRO A 180 32.18 3.08 1.57
C PRO A 180 31.51 3.81 0.38
N GLU A 181 30.76 3.12 -0.47
CA GLU A 181 30.29 3.62 -1.77
C GLU A 181 29.42 4.88 -1.68
N TYR A 182 28.74 5.09 -0.55
CA TYR A 182 27.99 6.31 -0.27
C TYR A 182 28.87 7.57 -0.38
N TYR A 183 30.13 7.47 0.06
CA TYR A 183 31.10 8.56 0.11
C TYR A 183 32.08 8.58 -1.06
N THR A 184 32.16 7.49 -1.84
CA THR A 184 33.23 7.33 -2.84
C THR A 184 32.73 7.05 -4.25
N SER A 185 31.53 6.47 -4.41
CA SER A 185 31.03 6.05 -5.72
C SER A 185 30.43 7.22 -6.49
N THR A 186 31.14 7.66 -7.52
CA THR A 186 30.69 8.73 -8.42
C THR A 186 29.88 8.24 -9.62
N GLU A 187 29.86 6.94 -9.85
CA GLU A 187 29.20 6.31 -11.00
C GLU A 187 27.80 5.81 -10.61
N PRO A 188 26.70 6.40 -11.12
CA PRO A 188 25.34 6.05 -10.70
C PRO A 188 24.97 4.58 -10.94
N SER A 189 25.54 3.93 -11.95
CA SER A 189 25.32 2.50 -12.20
C SER A 189 25.83 1.59 -11.08
N ASN A 190 26.75 2.08 -10.24
CA ASN A 190 27.25 1.39 -9.04
C ASN A 190 26.40 1.65 -7.77
N TRP A 191 25.40 2.53 -7.85
CA TRP A 191 24.51 2.82 -6.72
C TRP A 191 23.46 1.71 -6.59
N TYR A 192 22.56 1.81 -5.60
CA TYR A 192 21.40 0.94 -5.61
C TYR A 192 20.47 1.34 -6.76
N LEU A 193 20.08 0.36 -7.57
CA LEU A 193 19.15 0.57 -8.68
C LEU A 193 17.76 0.14 -8.23
N SER A 194 16.78 1.02 -8.38
CA SER A 194 15.37 0.74 -8.08
C SER A 194 14.47 1.24 -9.20
N ASN A 195 13.28 0.67 -9.35
CA ASN A 195 12.32 1.08 -10.38
C ASN A 195 10.92 1.23 -9.77
N PRO A 196 10.69 2.28 -8.96
CA PRO A 196 9.43 2.44 -8.22
C PRO A 196 8.22 2.64 -9.14
N PHE A 197 8.41 3.33 -10.27
CA PHE A 197 7.34 3.58 -11.23
C PHE A 197 7.03 2.32 -12.06
N GLY A 198 8.05 1.58 -12.50
CA GLY A 198 7.87 0.28 -13.13
C GLY A 198 7.15 -0.70 -12.22
N TYR A 199 7.50 -0.71 -10.93
CA TYR A 199 6.82 -1.54 -9.92
C TYR A 199 5.33 -1.19 -9.81
N ALA A 200 5.00 0.10 -9.78
CA ALA A 200 3.60 0.54 -9.74
C ALA A 200 2.81 0.15 -10.99
N ILE A 201 3.42 0.26 -12.19
CA ILE A 201 2.82 -0.20 -13.45
C ILE A 201 2.56 -1.70 -13.41
N TRP A 202 3.55 -2.49 -13.00
CA TRP A 202 3.42 -3.94 -12.87
C TRP A 202 2.28 -4.33 -11.93
N PHE A 203 2.22 -3.69 -10.76
CA PHE A 203 1.17 -3.93 -9.79
C PHE A 203 -0.22 -3.61 -10.36
N MET A 204 -0.38 -2.43 -10.96
CA MET A 204 -1.69 -2.01 -11.50
C MET A 204 -2.12 -2.86 -12.69
N LYS A 205 -1.21 -3.25 -13.60
CA LYS A 205 -1.50 -4.21 -14.68
C LYS A 205 -2.01 -5.55 -14.11
N SER A 206 -1.39 -6.03 -13.04
CA SER A 206 -1.79 -7.27 -12.36
C SER A 206 -3.15 -7.13 -11.67
N ALA A 207 -3.39 -6.01 -10.99
CA ALA A 207 -4.65 -5.71 -10.31
C ALA A 207 -5.83 -5.55 -11.28
N GLU A 208 -5.60 -5.01 -12.48
CA GLU A 208 -6.62 -4.79 -13.52
C GLU A 208 -6.92 -6.04 -14.35
N ALA A 209 -6.06 -7.08 -14.30
CA ALA A 209 -6.22 -8.35 -14.99
C ALA A 209 -7.30 -9.26 -14.35
N VAL A 210 -8.44 -8.66 -13.96
CA VAL A 210 -9.56 -9.34 -13.32
C VAL A 210 -10.30 -10.21 -14.34
N LYS A 211 -10.45 -11.50 -14.03
CA LYS A 211 -11.19 -12.47 -14.82
C LYS A 211 -12.68 -12.09 -14.80
N GLY A 212 -13.29 -11.93 -15.97
CA GLY A 212 -14.74 -11.72 -16.11
C GLY A 212 -15.20 -10.25 -16.09
N VAL A 213 -14.36 -9.29 -15.70
CA VAL A 213 -14.69 -7.86 -15.78
C VAL A 213 -14.26 -7.30 -17.14
N LYS A 214 -15.22 -6.81 -17.94
CA LYS A 214 -14.92 -5.97 -19.11
C LYS A 214 -14.52 -4.58 -18.61
N THR A 215 -13.26 -4.38 -18.27
CA THR A 215 -12.75 -3.17 -17.62
C THR A 215 -13.03 -1.91 -18.45
N LYS A 216 -14.04 -1.15 -18.03
CA LYS A 216 -14.19 0.30 -18.23
C LYS A 216 -14.00 1.08 -16.92
N MET A 217 -13.63 0.40 -15.82
CA MET A 217 -13.67 1.00 -14.48
C MET A 217 -12.42 1.83 -14.12
N PHE A 218 -11.26 1.55 -14.71
CA PHE A 218 -10.05 2.34 -14.47
C PHE A 218 -9.26 2.45 -15.75
N SER A 219 -8.90 3.67 -16.12
CA SER A 219 -7.81 3.85 -17.06
C SER A 219 -6.52 3.79 -16.23
N LEU A 220 -5.55 2.95 -16.62
CA LEU A 220 -4.15 3.05 -16.14
C LEU A 220 -3.69 4.51 -16.10
N ASN A 221 -4.23 5.33 -17.02
CA ASN A 221 -4.01 6.76 -17.10
C ASN A 221 -4.40 7.54 -15.86
N GLU A 222 -5.38 7.16 -15.04
CA GLU A 222 -5.80 7.91 -13.83
C GLU A 222 -5.19 7.39 -12.53
N SER A 223 -4.91 6.09 -12.41
CA SER A 223 -4.42 5.47 -11.18
C SER A 223 -2.92 5.65 -10.96
N VAL A 224 -2.13 5.78 -12.03
CA VAL A 224 -0.67 5.85 -11.93
C VAL A 224 -0.14 7.28 -12.16
N LYS A 225 -0.99 8.29 -12.39
CA LYS A 225 -0.53 9.68 -12.61
C LYS A 225 0.40 10.13 -11.46
N PRO A 226 1.31 11.10 -11.71
CA PRO A 226 2.03 11.81 -10.65
C PRO A 226 1.09 12.48 -9.61
N THR A 227 -0.22 12.48 -9.86
CA THR A 227 -1.27 12.77 -8.88
C THR A 227 -2.46 11.85 -9.17
N PRO A 228 -2.55 10.64 -8.56
CA PRO A 228 -3.75 9.84 -8.70
C PRO A 228 -4.92 10.63 -8.08
N LYS A 229 -6.08 10.59 -8.74
CA LYS A 229 -7.32 11.09 -8.12
C LYS A 229 -7.68 10.17 -6.96
N PHE A 230 -8.34 10.72 -5.94
CA PHE A 230 -8.94 9.88 -4.92
C PHE A 230 -9.90 8.89 -5.59
N GLN A 231 -9.70 7.59 -5.35
CA GLN A 231 -10.58 6.55 -5.87
C GLN A 231 -11.29 5.91 -4.69
N LYS A 232 -12.62 6.01 -4.72
CA LYS A 232 -13.47 5.42 -3.69
C LYS A 232 -13.53 3.90 -3.82
N GLN A 233 -13.65 3.41 -5.05
CA GLN A 233 -13.63 1.99 -5.37
C GLN A 233 -12.19 1.49 -5.53
N ARG A 234 -11.94 0.26 -5.10
CA ARG A 234 -10.65 -0.42 -5.23
C ARG A 234 -10.83 -1.77 -5.92
N LEU A 235 -9.79 -2.20 -6.62
CA LEU A 235 -9.72 -3.53 -7.22
C LEU A 235 -9.52 -4.60 -6.12
N PRO A 236 -9.93 -5.86 -6.36
CA PRO A 236 -9.80 -6.93 -5.38
C PRO A 236 -8.37 -7.09 -4.84
N LEU A 237 -7.35 -7.06 -5.72
CA LEU A 237 -5.95 -7.14 -5.30
C LEU A 237 -5.54 -5.97 -4.39
N GLN A 238 -5.99 -4.74 -4.68
CA GLN A 238 -5.70 -3.58 -3.82
C GLN A 238 -6.27 -3.80 -2.42
N ARG A 239 -7.52 -4.30 -2.32
CA ARG A 239 -8.18 -4.63 -1.05
C ARG A 239 -7.44 -5.72 -0.30
N VAL A 240 -7.06 -6.80 -0.97
CA VAL A 240 -6.26 -7.89 -0.38
C VAL A 240 -4.98 -7.33 0.24
N VAL A 241 -4.22 -6.51 -0.50
CA VAL A 241 -2.99 -5.91 0.04
C VAL A 241 -3.26 -5.01 1.25
N GLN A 242 -4.31 -4.20 1.22
CA GLN A 242 -4.69 -3.36 2.37
C GLN A 242 -5.02 -4.20 3.60
N LEU A 243 -5.79 -5.28 3.43
CA LEU A 243 -6.16 -6.20 4.51
C LEU A 243 -4.92 -6.91 5.08
N LEU A 244 -4.03 -7.42 4.23
CA LEU A 244 -2.79 -8.07 4.68
C LEU A 244 -1.88 -7.11 5.45
N LYS A 245 -1.70 -5.87 4.95
CA LYS A 245 -0.92 -4.83 5.63
C LYS A 245 -1.51 -4.51 7.00
N ARG A 246 -2.84 -4.36 7.09
CA ARG A 246 -3.51 -4.09 8.36
C ARG A 246 -3.38 -5.24 9.34
N HIS A 247 -3.55 -6.49 8.88
CA HIS A 247 -3.36 -7.68 9.71
C HIS A 247 -1.95 -7.71 10.31
N ARG A 248 -0.94 -7.44 9.48
CA ARG A 248 0.45 -7.28 9.91
C ARG A 248 0.58 -6.19 10.97
N ASP A 249 0.02 -5.00 10.75
CA ASP A 249 0.13 -3.92 11.73
C ASP A 249 -0.54 -4.24 13.07
N ILE A 250 -1.66 -4.96 13.07
CA ILE A 250 -2.34 -5.40 14.30
C ILE A 250 -1.52 -6.45 15.05
N MET A 251 -0.96 -7.44 14.36
CA MET A 251 -0.14 -8.49 14.99
C MET A 251 1.06 -7.92 15.74
N PHE A 252 1.71 -6.91 15.17
CA PHE A 252 2.94 -6.32 15.74
C PHE A 252 2.67 -5.05 16.58
N LYS A 253 1.40 -4.68 16.84
CA LYS A 253 1.07 -3.39 17.48
C LYS A 253 1.66 -3.24 18.89
N ASP A 254 1.70 -4.34 19.65
CA ASP A 254 2.15 -4.39 21.05
C ASP A 254 3.64 -4.81 21.19
N TYR A 255 4.35 -4.98 20.06
CA TYR A 255 5.78 -5.29 20.07
C TYR A 255 6.60 -4.03 20.42
N THR A 256 7.84 -4.24 20.87
CA THR A 256 8.78 -3.14 21.11
C THR A 256 9.08 -2.39 19.81
N ASP A 257 9.47 -1.12 19.90
CA ASP A 257 9.78 -0.31 18.72
C ASP A 257 10.93 -0.89 17.90
N GLU A 258 11.87 -1.60 18.54
CA GLU A 258 12.94 -2.30 17.85
C GLU A 258 12.42 -3.51 17.06
N ASP A 259 11.56 -4.33 17.66
CA ASP A 259 10.98 -5.49 16.97
C ASP A 259 10.01 -5.09 15.86
N LYS A 260 9.31 -3.95 16.02
CA LYS A 260 8.47 -3.37 14.96
C LYS A 260 9.25 -3.01 13.71
N LYS A 261 10.56 -2.72 13.78
CA LYS A 261 11.43 -2.49 12.60
C LYS A 261 11.76 -3.77 11.84
N GLU A 262 11.43 -4.93 12.40
CA GLU A 262 11.69 -6.26 11.81
C GLU A 262 10.42 -6.95 11.29
N LYS A 263 9.25 -6.32 11.43
CA LYS A 263 8.00 -6.84 10.87
C LYS A 263 8.07 -6.97 9.33
N PRO A 264 7.31 -7.88 8.70
CA PRO A 264 7.29 -8.03 7.24
C PRO A 264 7.06 -6.72 6.51
N ILE A 265 7.97 -6.25 5.65
CA ILE A 265 7.80 -4.93 5.00
C ILE A 265 6.66 -4.94 3.97
N SER A 266 6.03 -3.77 3.77
CA SER A 266 4.88 -3.64 2.86
C SER A 266 5.20 -4.06 1.42
N CYS A 267 6.44 -3.83 0.96
CA CYS A 267 6.88 -4.23 -0.38
C CYS A 267 6.92 -5.76 -0.55
N ILE A 268 7.33 -6.51 0.47
CA ILE A 268 7.28 -7.99 0.45
C ILE A 268 5.83 -8.47 0.37
N ILE A 269 4.96 -7.94 1.25
CA ILE A 269 3.53 -8.31 1.28
C ILE A 269 2.89 -8.05 -0.08
N THR A 270 3.10 -6.85 -0.63
CA THR A 270 2.51 -6.43 -1.92
C THR A 270 3.02 -7.29 -3.06
N THR A 271 4.33 -7.57 -3.11
CA THR A 271 4.95 -8.35 -4.18
C THR A 271 4.45 -9.80 -4.18
N LEU A 272 4.50 -10.47 -3.04
CA LEU A 272 4.06 -11.86 -2.91
C LEU A 272 2.55 -12.00 -3.14
N ALA A 273 1.74 -11.07 -2.63
CA ALA A 273 0.30 -11.05 -2.87
C ALA A 273 -0.04 -10.89 -4.36
N THR A 274 0.69 -10.03 -5.07
CA THR A 274 0.49 -9.82 -6.50
C THR A 274 0.88 -11.03 -7.33
N HIS A 275 1.98 -11.73 -6.97
CA HIS A 275 2.37 -12.97 -7.63
C HIS A 275 1.36 -14.11 -7.43
N ALA A 276 0.80 -14.23 -6.22
CA ALA A 276 -0.19 -15.24 -5.90
C ALA A 276 -1.59 -14.95 -6.47
N TYR A 277 -1.91 -13.67 -6.71
CA TYR A 277 -3.19 -13.25 -7.25
C TYR A 277 -3.42 -13.77 -8.66
N ASN A 278 -4.59 -14.36 -8.90
CA ASN A 278 -4.91 -15.05 -10.13
C ASN A 278 -6.06 -14.36 -10.88
N GLY A 279 -6.27 -13.06 -10.65
CA GLY A 279 -7.30 -12.27 -11.31
C GLY A 279 -8.71 -12.50 -10.76
N GLU A 280 -8.87 -12.94 -9.52
CA GLU A 280 -10.18 -13.12 -8.87
C GLU A 280 -10.94 -11.78 -8.78
N ASP A 281 -12.23 -11.76 -9.12
CA ASP A 281 -13.10 -10.58 -9.04
C ASP A 281 -13.73 -10.39 -7.65
N ASN A 282 -13.59 -11.39 -6.78
CA ASN A 282 -14.06 -11.41 -5.40
C ASN A 282 -12.88 -11.30 -4.41
N ILE A 283 -12.92 -10.32 -3.51
CA ILE A 283 -11.92 -10.05 -2.46
C ILE A 283 -11.72 -11.27 -1.56
N MET A 284 -12.79 -11.95 -1.14
CA MET A 284 -12.65 -13.11 -0.24
C MET A 284 -11.89 -14.26 -0.91
N GLU A 285 -12.27 -14.61 -2.14
CA GLU A 285 -11.58 -15.66 -2.91
C GLU A 285 -10.14 -15.26 -3.23
N ALA A 286 -9.92 -14.01 -3.63
CA ALA A 286 -8.59 -13.45 -3.85
C ALA A 286 -7.71 -13.55 -2.59
N LEU A 287 -8.26 -13.17 -1.42
CA LEU A 287 -7.55 -13.16 -0.16
C LEU A 287 -7.14 -14.57 0.27
N ILE A 288 -8.06 -15.54 0.20
CA ILE A 288 -7.77 -16.94 0.55
C ILE A 288 -6.75 -17.54 -0.43
N ASN A 289 -6.89 -17.29 -1.73
CA ASN A 289 -5.92 -17.75 -2.72
C ASN A 289 -4.53 -17.16 -2.46
N VAL A 290 -4.44 -15.84 -2.19
CA VAL A 290 -3.17 -15.18 -1.87
C VAL A 290 -2.54 -15.76 -0.60
N ILE A 291 -3.28 -15.89 0.50
CA ILE A 291 -2.75 -16.41 1.78
C ILE A 291 -2.20 -17.84 1.61
N ASN A 292 -2.83 -18.66 0.78
CA ASN A 292 -2.43 -20.05 0.59
C ASN A 292 -1.18 -20.21 -0.28
N ASN A 293 -0.97 -19.33 -1.27
CA ASN A 293 0.05 -19.53 -2.31
C ASN A 293 1.21 -18.53 -2.26
N MET A 294 1.11 -17.42 -1.53
CA MET A 294 2.11 -16.35 -1.62
C MET A 294 3.52 -16.73 -1.11
N GLU A 295 3.64 -17.74 -0.25
CA GLU A 295 4.94 -18.26 0.19
C GLU A 295 5.70 -19.01 -0.91
N GLU A 296 5.00 -19.55 -1.93
CA GLU A 296 5.61 -20.31 -3.02
C GLU A 296 6.52 -19.44 -3.92
N PHE A 297 6.32 -18.11 -3.87
CA PHE A 297 7.11 -17.13 -4.61
C PHE A 297 8.34 -16.65 -3.85
N ILE A 298 8.69 -17.29 -2.72
CA ILE A 298 9.94 -17.04 -2.00
C ILE A 298 10.98 -18.06 -2.44
N GLU A 299 11.95 -17.59 -3.22
CA GLU A 299 13.00 -18.44 -3.74
C GLU A 299 14.16 -18.60 -2.74
N VAL A 300 15.01 -19.59 -2.99
CA VAL A 300 16.32 -19.73 -2.35
C VAL A 300 17.38 -19.62 -3.43
N ARG A 301 18.22 -18.58 -3.36
CA ARG A 301 19.28 -18.32 -4.34
C ARG A 301 20.64 -18.25 -3.68
N LEU A 302 21.69 -18.59 -4.42
CA LEU A 302 23.06 -18.38 -3.98
C LEU A 302 23.40 -16.89 -4.07
N ASP A 303 23.73 -16.27 -2.94
CA ASP A 303 24.30 -14.92 -2.91
C ASP A 303 25.77 -15.01 -3.34
N GLU A 304 26.06 -14.59 -4.58
CA GLU A 304 27.40 -14.63 -5.17
C GLU A 304 28.44 -13.84 -4.37
N LYS A 305 28.02 -12.84 -3.59
CA LYS A 305 28.95 -12.03 -2.78
C LYS A 305 29.49 -12.78 -1.57
N ASN A 306 28.64 -13.61 -0.95
CA ASN A 306 28.92 -14.23 0.33
C ASN A 306 29.01 -15.76 0.25
N GLY A 307 28.70 -16.36 -0.91
CA GLY A 307 28.67 -17.80 -1.13
C GLY A 307 27.61 -18.55 -0.33
N LYS A 308 26.58 -17.85 0.16
CA LYS A 308 25.53 -18.40 1.03
C LYS A 308 24.19 -18.45 0.31
N TYR A 309 23.40 -19.48 0.58
CA TYR A 309 22.02 -19.51 0.14
C TYR A 309 21.18 -18.55 0.99
N VAL A 310 20.44 -17.66 0.33
CA VAL A 310 19.58 -16.65 0.96
C VAL A 310 18.17 -16.73 0.41
N LYS A 311 17.20 -16.29 1.22
CA LYS A 311 15.83 -16.07 0.75
C LYS A 311 15.82 -14.92 -0.25
N TRP A 312 15.10 -15.13 -1.35
CA TRP A 312 15.07 -14.19 -2.46
C TRP A 312 13.65 -13.90 -2.89
N ILE A 313 13.27 -12.63 -2.82
CA ILE A 313 12.01 -12.10 -3.33
C ILE A 313 12.40 -11.03 -4.35
N SER A 314 12.33 -11.39 -5.63
CA SER A 314 12.77 -10.53 -6.73
C SER A 314 11.87 -9.31 -6.85
N ASN A 315 12.45 -8.13 -7.12
CA ASN A 315 11.68 -7.04 -7.71
C ASN A 315 11.24 -7.46 -9.13
N PRO A 316 9.94 -7.51 -9.44
CA PRO A 316 9.41 -8.01 -10.71
C PRO A 316 9.84 -7.19 -11.93
N VAL A 317 10.23 -5.93 -11.74
CA VAL A 317 10.71 -5.05 -12.82
C VAL A 317 12.21 -4.73 -12.72
N LYS A 318 12.90 -5.31 -11.73
CA LYS A 318 14.34 -5.19 -11.52
C LYS A 318 14.85 -6.44 -10.81
N THR A 319 14.89 -7.57 -11.50
CA THR A 319 15.12 -8.91 -10.91
C THR A 319 16.45 -9.09 -10.14
N SER A 320 17.41 -8.18 -10.33
CA SER A 320 18.65 -8.10 -9.56
C SER A 320 18.47 -7.56 -8.13
N GLU A 321 17.34 -6.90 -7.83
CA GLU A 321 16.99 -6.39 -6.50
C GLU A 321 16.22 -7.47 -5.71
N ASN A 322 16.68 -7.73 -4.49
CA ASN A 322 16.05 -8.67 -3.55
C ASN A 322 15.39 -7.90 -2.40
N PHE A 323 14.07 -7.99 -2.27
CA PHE A 323 13.35 -7.35 -1.16
C PHE A 323 13.53 -8.05 0.19
N ALA A 324 14.04 -9.28 0.20
CA ALA A 324 14.36 -10.06 1.40
C ALA A 324 15.84 -9.99 1.79
N ASP A 325 16.63 -9.07 1.21
CA ASP A 325 18.07 -8.91 1.47
C ASP A 325 18.41 -8.86 2.97
N ARG A 326 17.59 -8.14 3.75
CA ARG A 326 17.78 -7.97 5.20
C ARG A 326 17.41 -9.19 6.05
N TRP A 327 16.84 -10.24 5.46
CA TRP A 327 16.52 -11.47 6.20
C TRP A 327 17.79 -12.23 6.59
N ALA A 328 18.84 -12.13 5.77
CA ALA A 328 20.12 -12.81 6.00
C ALA A 328 21.06 -12.05 6.95
N LEU A 329 20.67 -10.87 7.45
CA LEU A 329 21.49 -10.10 8.40
C LEU A 329 21.65 -10.87 9.73
N PRO A 330 22.81 -10.75 10.40
CA PRO A 330 23.01 -11.33 11.72
C PRO A 330 21.93 -10.87 12.70
N ASN A 331 21.37 -11.80 13.49
CA ASN A 331 20.32 -11.56 14.48
C ASN A 331 18.98 -11.03 13.93
N SER A 332 18.78 -11.02 12.60
CA SER A 332 17.53 -10.58 11.98
C SER A 332 16.38 -11.51 12.37
N LYS A 333 15.30 -10.93 12.90
CA LYS A 333 14.04 -11.65 13.20
C LYS A 333 13.10 -11.70 12.00
N ARG A 334 13.44 -11.02 10.89
CA ARG A 334 12.54 -10.76 9.74
C ARG A 334 11.95 -12.02 9.11
N GLU A 335 12.77 -13.04 8.82
CA GLU A 335 12.28 -14.29 8.23
C GLU A 335 11.33 -15.01 9.20
N ARG A 336 11.68 -15.07 10.49
CA ARG A 336 10.84 -15.68 11.52
C ARG A 336 9.52 -14.92 11.68
N PHE A 337 9.57 -13.60 11.84
CA PHE A 337 8.39 -12.75 11.96
C PHE A 337 7.49 -12.80 10.73
N PHE A 338 8.06 -13.00 9.54
CA PHE A 338 7.28 -13.29 8.34
C PHE A 338 6.55 -14.62 8.47
N LYS A 339 7.24 -15.72 8.80
CA LYS A 339 6.61 -17.04 8.98
C LYS A 339 5.52 -17.03 10.05
N ASP A 340 5.82 -16.45 11.23
CA ASP A 340 4.86 -16.31 12.33
C ASP A 340 3.59 -15.56 11.86
N TRP A 341 3.76 -14.52 11.04
CA TRP A 341 2.65 -13.75 10.49
C TRP A 341 1.84 -14.54 9.47
N ILE A 342 2.47 -15.35 8.61
CA ILE A 342 1.75 -16.23 7.69
C ILE A 342 0.95 -17.30 8.45
N GLU A 343 1.54 -17.93 9.45
CA GLU A 343 0.83 -18.92 10.28
C GLU A 343 -0.38 -18.28 10.94
N LYS A 344 -0.21 -17.08 11.50
CA LYS A 344 -1.31 -16.32 12.09
C LYS A 344 -2.40 -15.96 11.08
N LEU A 345 -2.04 -15.55 9.86
CA LEU A 345 -2.99 -15.32 8.76
C LEU A 345 -3.77 -16.61 8.43
N LYS A 346 -3.10 -17.74 8.23
CA LYS A 346 -3.77 -19.01 7.89
C LYS A 346 -4.73 -19.45 9.00
N LEU A 347 -4.38 -19.22 10.26
CA LEU A 347 -5.26 -19.47 11.41
C LEU A 347 -6.48 -18.54 11.42
N ASP A 348 -6.26 -17.23 11.30
CA ASP A 348 -7.32 -16.23 11.41
C ASP A 348 -8.30 -16.27 10.22
N PHE A 349 -7.81 -16.61 9.02
CA PHE A 349 -8.64 -16.74 7.82
C PHE A 349 -9.10 -18.18 7.56
N GLY A 350 -8.55 -19.17 8.26
CA GLY A 350 -9.06 -20.55 8.23
C GLY A 350 -10.51 -20.67 8.72
N ILE A 351 -10.98 -19.72 9.54
CA ILE A 351 -12.37 -19.64 10.01
C ILE A 351 -13.38 -19.47 8.87
N PHE A 352 -12.98 -18.86 7.74
CA PHE A 352 -13.87 -18.67 6.58
C PHE A 352 -14.23 -20.00 5.89
N ASN A 353 -13.49 -21.06 6.20
CA ASN A 353 -13.77 -22.42 5.73
C ASN A 353 -14.73 -23.20 6.65
N SER A 354 -15.06 -22.65 7.84
CA SER A 354 -16.00 -23.26 8.81
C SER A 354 -17.43 -22.74 8.62
N PRO A 355 -18.47 -23.43 9.13
CA PRO A 355 -19.87 -22.97 9.05
C PRO A 355 -20.03 -21.54 9.59
N PHE A 356 -20.61 -20.67 8.77
CA PHE A 356 -20.71 -19.23 9.00
C PHE A 356 -21.51 -18.88 10.26
N ASN A 357 -20.89 -18.19 11.21
CA ASN A 357 -21.56 -17.56 12.36
C ASN A 357 -21.15 -16.07 12.46
N ARG A 358 -22.11 -15.17 12.21
CA ARG A 358 -21.90 -13.70 12.15
C ARG A 358 -21.36 -13.09 13.46
N ILE A 359 -21.74 -13.63 14.62
CA ILE A 359 -21.27 -13.12 15.92
C ILE A 359 -19.78 -13.43 16.08
N ASN A 360 -19.40 -14.67 15.80
CA ASN A 360 -17.99 -15.09 15.84
C ASN A 360 -17.14 -14.36 14.79
N LEU A 361 -17.74 -14.01 13.64
CA LEU A 361 -17.06 -13.28 12.57
C LEU A 361 -16.63 -11.87 13.00
N SER A 362 -17.54 -11.08 13.60
CA SER A 362 -17.21 -9.72 14.06
C SER A 362 -16.05 -9.74 15.05
N ASP A 363 -16.11 -10.60 16.06
CA ASP A 363 -15.07 -10.67 17.09
C ASP A 363 -13.73 -11.17 16.54
N SER A 364 -13.77 -12.08 15.56
CA SER A 364 -12.54 -12.50 14.88
C SER A 364 -11.94 -11.38 14.04
N LEU A 365 -12.76 -10.67 13.26
CA LEU A 365 -12.31 -9.53 12.47
C LEU A 365 -11.72 -8.43 13.37
N LYS A 366 -12.32 -8.15 14.54
CA LYS A 366 -11.78 -7.18 15.51
C LYS A 366 -10.38 -7.56 15.98
N LYS A 367 -10.14 -8.85 16.26
CA LYS A 367 -8.81 -9.35 16.66
C LYS A 367 -7.78 -9.20 15.54
N SER A 368 -8.19 -9.41 14.29
CA SER A 368 -7.32 -9.40 13.11
C SER A 368 -7.08 -8.00 12.53
N PHE A 369 -8.05 -7.07 12.65
CA PHE A 369 -8.03 -5.77 11.97
C PHE A 369 -8.19 -4.57 12.92
N GLY A 370 -8.50 -4.80 14.19
CA GLY A 370 -8.71 -3.80 15.23
C GLY A 370 -10.18 -3.43 15.44
N ASP A 371 -10.52 -3.04 16.67
CA ASP A 371 -11.90 -2.82 17.09
C ASP A 371 -12.61 -1.69 16.35
N ALA A 372 -11.96 -0.53 16.23
CA ALA A 372 -12.54 0.67 15.64
C ALA A 372 -12.99 0.50 14.17
N PRO A 373 -12.11 0.07 13.23
CA PRO A 373 -12.51 -0.06 11.82
C PRO A 373 -13.57 -1.14 11.62
N VAL A 374 -13.51 -2.24 12.37
CA VAL A 374 -14.50 -3.32 12.27
C VAL A 374 -15.85 -2.89 12.82
N THR A 375 -15.88 -2.20 13.97
CA THR A 375 -17.12 -1.65 14.53
C THR A 375 -17.78 -0.66 13.57
N LYS A 376 -16.98 0.20 12.93
CA LYS A 376 -17.46 1.13 11.89
C LYS A 376 -18.02 0.38 10.67
N THR A 377 -17.40 -0.72 10.28
CA THR A 377 -17.83 -1.60 9.17
C THR A 377 -19.21 -2.19 9.43
N PHE A 378 -19.40 -2.87 10.56
CA PHE A 378 -20.70 -3.46 10.91
C PHE A 378 -21.79 -2.40 11.13
N SER A 379 -21.42 -1.22 11.64
CA SER A 379 -22.34 -0.08 11.77
C SER A 379 -22.79 0.45 10.40
N ALA A 380 -21.88 0.55 9.42
CA ALA A 380 -22.21 0.99 8.06
C ALA A 380 -23.15 0.00 7.36
N ILE A 381 -22.87 -1.30 7.47
CA ILE A 381 -23.71 -2.37 6.93
C ILE A 381 -25.09 -2.37 7.61
N GLY A 382 -25.13 -2.25 8.94
CA GLY A 382 -26.39 -2.14 9.70
C GLY A 382 -27.23 -0.93 9.28
N ASN A 383 -26.60 0.23 9.04
CA ASN A 383 -27.29 1.41 8.53
C ASN A 383 -27.85 1.20 7.11
N LYS A 384 -27.10 0.53 6.23
CA LYS A 384 -27.58 0.17 4.88
C LYS A 384 -28.81 -0.74 4.97
N MET A 385 -28.77 -1.74 5.86
CA MET A 385 -29.92 -2.62 6.12
C MET A 385 -31.14 -1.87 6.68
N ARG A 386 -30.93 -0.91 7.60
CA ARG A 386 -31.99 -0.04 8.13
C ARG A 386 -32.67 0.75 7.01
N ILE A 387 -31.89 1.41 6.15
CA ILE A 387 -32.41 2.18 5.00
C ILE A 387 -33.18 1.27 4.03
N LEU A 388 -32.67 0.07 3.73
CA LEU A 388 -33.39 -0.91 2.92
C LEU A 388 -34.72 -1.32 3.55
N THR A 389 -34.76 -1.44 4.89
CA THR A 389 -35.98 -1.80 5.64
C THR A 389 -37.01 -0.68 5.56
N GLU A 390 -36.58 0.57 5.79
CA GLU A 390 -37.43 1.77 5.68
C GLU A 390 -38.03 1.92 4.28
N ASN A 391 -37.26 1.60 3.24
CA ASN A 391 -37.71 1.61 1.85
C ASN A 391 -38.51 0.37 1.45
N GLY A 392 -38.74 -0.58 2.36
CA GLY A 392 -39.47 -1.82 2.10
C GLY A 392 -38.79 -2.76 1.11
N ASN A 393 -37.47 -2.68 0.97
CA ASN A 393 -36.64 -3.49 0.06
C ASN A 393 -35.72 -4.46 0.80
N ASN A 394 -35.83 -4.58 2.12
CA ASN A 394 -35.03 -5.52 2.91
C ASN A 394 -35.73 -6.88 3.02
N ASN A 395 -34.98 -7.94 2.75
CA ASN A 395 -35.42 -9.32 2.83
C ASN A 395 -34.47 -10.14 3.72
N VAL A 396 -34.98 -11.20 4.32
CA VAL A 396 -34.22 -12.15 5.15
C VAL A 396 -34.48 -13.57 4.70
N ASP A 397 -33.41 -14.34 4.54
CA ASP A 397 -33.48 -15.80 4.43
C ASP A 397 -33.35 -16.39 5.84
N ARG A 398 -34.41 -17.06 6.32
CA ARG A 398 -34.48 -17.62 7.68
C ARG A 398 -33.64 -18.88 7.85
N ASN A 399 -33.32 -19.59 6.76
CA ASN A 399 -32.56 -20.83 6.80
C ASN A 399 -31.05 -20.54 6.86
N LEU A 400 -30.60 -19.53 6.13
CA LEU A 400 -29.19 -19.12 6.06
C LEU A 400 -28.83 -18.00 7.05
N GLY A 401 -29.82 -17.36 7.67
CA GLY A 401 -29.63 -16.22 8.57
C GLY A 401 -29.09 -14.98 7.85
N LEU A 402 -29.34 -14.89 6.54
CA LEU A 402 -28.83 -13.82 5.68
C LEU A 402 -29.85 -12.69 5.52
N VAL A 403 -29.40 -11.43 5.51
CA VAL A 403 -30.26 -10.24 5.41
C VAL A 403 -29.77 -9.30 4.31
N GLY A 404 -30.67 -8.57 3.66
CA GLY A 404 -30.32 -7.48 2.74
C GLY A 404 -30.17 -7.93 1.29
N THR A 405 -29.26 -7.30 0.55
CA THR A 405 -29.09 -7.55 -0.88
C THR A 405 -28.53 -8.93 -1.20
N ALA A 406 -27.83 -9.57 -0.25
CA ALA A 406 -27.27 -10.92 -0.40
C ALA A 406 -28.33 -12.02 -0.60
N VAL A 407 -29.60 -11.75 -0.27
CA VAL A 407 -30.71 -12.69 -0.46
C VAL A 407 -31.59 -12.36 -1.67
N THR A 408 -31.22 -11.35 -2.46
CA THR A 408 -31.97 -10.95 -3.66
C THR A 408 -31.94 -12.09 -4.69
N GLY A 409 -33.12 -12.58 -5.10
CA GLY A 409 -33.25 -13.69 -6.06
C GLY A 409 -33.32 -15.09 -5.44
N LEU A 410 -33.32 -15.22 -4.12
CA LEU A 410 -33.66 -16.46 -3.44
C LEU A 410 -35.18 -16.67 -3.38
N ASN A 411 -35.63 -17.93 -3.45
CA ASN A 411 -37.06 -18.28 -3.48
C ASN A 411 -37.73 -18.26 -2.10
N GLU A 412 -36.99 -18.47 -0.99
CA GLU A 412 -37.52 -18.57 0.38
C GLU A 412 -37.11 -17.38 1.27
N VAL A 413 -37.40 -16.16 0.81
CA VAL A 413 -37.08 -14.94 1.57
C VAL A 413 -38.33 -14.30 2.17
N SER A 414 -38.22 -13.84 3.41
CA SER A 414 -39.23 -13.07 4.11
C SER A 414 -38.90 -11.58 4.07
N LYS A 415 -39.91 -10.73 3.84
CA LYS A 415 -39.73 -9.28 3.91
C LYS A 415 -39.50 -8.83 5.35
N VAL A 416 -38.45 -8.03 5.57
CA VAL A 416 -38.21 -7.37 6.87
C VAL A 416 -39.08 -6.12 6.91
N HIS A 417 -39.95 -6.04 7.90
CA HIS A 417 -40.88 -4.93 8.03
C HIS A 417 -40.25 -3.79 8.85
N PRO A 418 -40.53 -2.52 8.51
CA PRO A 418 -40.15 -1.39 9.36
C PRO A 418 -40.78 -1.53 10.75
N HIS A 419 -39.99 -1.28 11.79
CA HIS A 419 -40.54 -1.14 13.13
C HIS A 419 -41.35 0.16 13.20
N LYS A 420 -42.68 0.05 13.22
CA LYS A 420 -43.56 1.14 13.67
C LYS A 420 -43.72 0.98 15.17
N PHE A 421 -43.03 1.81 15.95
CA PHE A 421 -43.27 1.87 17.39
C PHE A 421 -44.68 2.43 17.63
N PHE A 422 -45.65 1.55 17.84
CA PHE A 422 -46.98 1.93 18.33
C PHE A 422 -46.93 1.91 19.85
N GLY A 423 -46.57 3.05 20.44
CA GLY A 423 -46.50 3.23 21.87
C GLY A 423 -46.52 4.71 22.20
N ASN A 424 -47.71 5.30 22.08
CA ASN A 424 -48.19 6.50 22.78
C ASN A 424 -49.68 6.62 22.39
N GLU A 425 -50.53 5.88 23.09
CA GLU A 425 -51.93 6.27 23.30
C GLU A 425 -52.00 7.30 24.42
#